data_AF-R4MH73-F1
#
_entry.id   AF-R4MH73-F1
#
_cell.length_a   1.000
_cell.length_b   1.000
_cell.length_c   1.000
_cell.angle_alpha   90.00
_cell.angle_beta   90.00
_cell.angle_gamma   90.00
#
_symmetry.space_group_name_H-M   'P 1'
#
loop_
_entity.id
_entity.type
_entity.pdbx_description
1 polymer ?
#
loop_
_entity_poly.entity_id
_entity_poly.type
_entity_poly.pdbx_seq_one_letter_code
_entity_poly.pdbx_strand_id
1 'polypeptide(L)'
;MGRAIVRRPRVFCMDEPLSNLDAKLRVSTRSQISGLQRRLGTTTVYVTHDQVEAMTMGDRVAVLKDGVLQQVDTPRALYDDPVNTFVATFIGAPAMNLIDAAVAHGVVRAPDLAIPVPDPAAERVLVGVRPESWDVASIGTPGSLTVHVELVEELGFESFVYATPVDQRGWSSRAPRIVFRTDRRTAVRVGESLAIVPHSQEVRLFNSRTETRLR
;
A
#
# COMPACT_ATOMS: atom_id res chain seq x y z
N MET A 1 24.21 7.39 20.38
CA MET A 1 23.02 7.59 21.24
C MET A 1 23.34 7.99 22.67
N GLY A 2 24.11 7.22 23.44
CA GLY A 2 24.40 7.51 24.87
C GLY A 2 24.85 8.95 25.14
N ARG A 3 25.77 9.50 24.33
CA ARG A 3 26.23 10.89 24.43
C ARG A 3 25.14 11.95 24.25
N ALA A 4 24.12 11.66 23.43
CA ALA A 4 23.00 12.58 23.21
C ALA A 4 22.02 12.54 24.41
N ILE A 5 21.82 11.36 25.00
CA ILE A 5 20.88 11.14 26.10
C ILE A 5 21.34 11.85 27.38
N VAL A 6 22.64 11.83 27.67
CA VAL A 6 23.23 12.49 28.86
C VAL A 6 22.93 14.01 28.87
N ARG A 7 22.71 14.62 27.71
CA ARG A 7 22.41 16.06 27.60
C ARG A 7 20.97 16.44 27.96
N ARG A 8 20.06 15.47 28.12
CA ARG A 8 18.63 15.70 28.38
C ARG A 8 18.01 16.80 27.48
N PRO A 9 18.15 16.69 26.14
CA PRO A 9 17.63 17.70 25.24
C PRO A 9 16.10 17.73 25.27
N ARG A 10 15.50 18.84 24.87
CA ARG A 10 14.04 18.92 24.68
C ARG A 10 13.56 18.14 23.45
N VAL A 11 14.43 17.99 22.45
CA VAL A 11 14.14 17.30 21.19
C VAL A 11 15.34 16.47 20.77
N PHE A 12 15.09 15.22 20.36
CA PHE A 12 16.05 14.40 19.62
C PHE A 12 15.78 14.50 18.13
N CYS A 13 16.82 14.73 17.33
CA CYS A 13 16.76 14.58 15.88
C CYS A 13 17.67 13.42 15.50
N MET A 14 17.13 12.43 14.79
CA MET A 14 17.84 11.25 14.32
C MET A 14 17.73 11.19 12.81
N ASP A 15 18.87 11.11 12.13
CA ASP A 15 18.96 11.05 10.68
C ASP A 15 19.48 9.68 10.26
N GLU A 16 18.57 8.85 9.74
CA GLU A 16 18.79 7.47 9.28
C GLU A 16 19.74 6.62 10.17
N PRO A 17 19.53 6.54 11.49
CA PRO A 17 20.52 5.99 12.41
C PRO A 17 20.77 4.48 12.26
N LEU A 18 19.93 3.77 11.50
CA LEU A 18 19.97 2.31 11.33
C LEU A 18 20.43 1.87 9.93
N SER A 19 20.71 2.81 9.02
CA SER A 19 21.03 2.54 7.61
C SER A 19 22.23 1.61 7.43
N ASN A 20 23.23 1.72 8.31
CA ASN A 20 24.48 0.95 8.24
C ASN A 20 24.43 -0.41 8.95
N LEU A 21 23.29 -0.82 9.51
CA LEU A 21 23.14 -2.10 10.20
C LEU A 21 22.57 -3.18 9.27
N ASP A 22 23.01 -4.42 9.47
CA ASP A 22 22.42 -5.59 8.83
C ASP A 22 20.97 -5.80 9.25
N ALA A 23 20.21 -6.57 8.47
CA ALA A 23 18.77 -6.75 8.66
C ALA A 23 18.41 -7.29 10.06
N LYS A 24 19.20 -8.21 10.63
CA LYS A 24 18.88 -8.83 11.92
C LYS A 24 19.15 -7.85 13.07
N LEU A 25 20.29 -7.17 13.03
CA LEU A 25 20.59 -6.11 14.00
C LEU A 25 19.61 -4.95 13.87
N ARG A 26 19.18 -4.59 12.66
CA ARG A 26 18.20 -3.52 12.40
C ARG A 26 16.90 -3.77 13.14
N VAL A 27 16.32 -4.98 13.04
CA VAL A 27 15.06 -5.31 13.74
C VAL A 27 15.19 -5.18 15.26
N SER A 28 16.27 -5.71 15.83
CA SER A 28 16.49 -5.64 17.29
C SER A 28 16.75 -4.21 17.78
N THR A 29 17.58 -3.45 17.05
CA THR A 29 17.93 -2.07 17.38
C THR A 29 16.71 -1.16 17.26
N ARG A 30 15.86 -1.38 16.26
CA ARG A 30 14.59 -0.67 16.09
C ARG A 30 13.73 -0.76 17.36
N SER A 31 13.55 -1.97 17.86
CA SER A 31 12.80 -2.22 19.10
C SER A 31 13.43 -1.54 20.31
N GLN A 32 14.77 -1.53 20.39
CA GLN A 32 15.50 -0.84 21.45
C GLN A 32 15.33 0.68 21.39
N ILE A 33 15.40 1.28 20.20
CA ILE A 33 15.21 2.73 20.01
C ILE A 33 13.78 3.13 20.38
N SER A 34 12.78 2.42 19.88
CA SER A 34 11.37 2.68 20.22
C SER A 34 11.12 2.55 21.72
N GLY A 35 11.66 1.50 22.36
CA GLY A 35 11.55 1.32 23.81
C GLY A 35 12.25 2.43 24.60
N LEU A 36 13.41 2.88 24.13
CA LEU A 36 14.16 3.96 24.76
C LEU A 36 13.44 5.30 24.64
N GLN A 37 12.94 5.64 23.45
CA GLN A 37 12.19 6.87 23.23
C GLN A 37 10.95 6.92 24.14
N ARG A 38 10.18 5.82 24.22
CA ARG A 38 9.02 5.72 25.10
C ARG A 38 9.37 5.92 26.58
N ARG A 39 10.49 5.35 27.03
CA ARG A 39 10.97 5.52 28.41
C ARG A 39 11.43 6.94 28.72
N LEU A 40 12.06 7.61 27.75
CA LEU A 40 12.57 8.96 27.92
C LEU A 40 11.47 10.03 27.76
N GLY A 41 10.39 9.73 27.04
CA GLY A 41 9.27 10.65 26.80
C GLY A 41 9.68 11.94 26.07
N THR A 42 10.86 11.98 25.47
CA THR A 42 11.40 13.16 24.79
C THR A 42 10.91 13.21 23.36
N THR A 43 10.48 14.39 22.90
CA THR A 43 10.09 14.61 21.50
C THR A 43 11.22 14.18 20.57
N THR A 44 10.90 13.33 19.59
CA THR A 44 11.90 12.77 18.68
C THR A 44 11.43 12.94 17.25
N VAL A 45 12.29 13.51 16.41
CA VAL A 45 12.15 13.53 14.95
C VAL A 45 13.10 12.49 14.39
N TYR A 46 12.56 11.55 13.63
CA TYR A 46 13.30 10.44 13.05
C TYR A 46 13.12 10.48 11.53
N VAL A 47 14.22 10.56 10.79
CA VAL A 47 14.25 10.56 9.32
C VAL A 47 14.72 9.20 8.83
N THR A 48 14.03 8.65 7.84
CA THR A 48 14.32 7.35 7.22
C THR A 48 13.69 7.24 5.85
N HIS A 49 14.33 6.48 4.97
CA HIS A 49 13.76 6.00 3.71
C HIS A 49 13.07 4.63 3.85
N ASP A 50 13.20 3.95 5.00
CA ASP A 50 12.61 2.63 5.25
C ASP A 50 11.18 2.79 5.80
N GLN A 51 10.20 2.36 5.01
CA GLN A 51 8.79 2.41 5.39
C GLN A 51 8.51 1.59 6.65
N VAL A 52 9.16 0.44 6.84
CA VAL A 52 8.94 -0.42 8.01
C VAL A 52 9.43 0.28 9.28
N GLU A 53 10.51 1.06 9.20
CA GLU A 53 10.92 1.93 10.32
C GLU A 53 9.86 2.97 10.64
N ALA A 54 9.40 3.73 9.64
CA ALA A 54 8.37 4.74 9.82
C ALA A 54 7.08 4.15 10.44
N MET A 55 6.64 3.01 9.91
CA MET A 55 5.37 2.36 10.28
C MET A 55 5.40 1.69 11.66
N THR A 56 6.57 1.25 12.15
CA THR A 56 6.67 0.54 13.43
C THR A 56 7.18 1.39 14.59
N MET A 57 7.84 2.51 14.30
CA MET A 57 8.41 3.40 15.32
C MET A 57 7.64 4.70 15.50
N GLY A 58 7.01 5.22 14.45
CA GLY A 58 6.41 6.54 14.45
C GLY A 58 5.05 6.59 15.15
N ASP A 59 4.88 7.54 16.07
CA ASP A 59 3.54 7.91 16.56
C ASP A 59 2.72 8.58 15.43
N ARG A 60 3.41 9.40 14.63
CA ARG A 60 2.96 9.97 13.35
C ARG A 60 4.10 9.94 12.36
N VAL A 61 3.77 9.84 11.08
CA VAL A 61 4.71 9.77 9.96
C VAL A 61 4.35 10.86 8.98
N ALA A 62 5.36 11.66 8.62
CA ALA A 62 5.27 12.66 7.57
C ALA A 62 5.85 12.07 6.28
N VAL A 63 5.02 11.90 5.26
CA VAL A 63 5.43 11.41 3.94
C VAL A 63 5.75 12.60 3.05
N LEU A 64 6.96 12.63 2.49
CA LEU A 64 7.42 13.68 1.58
C LEU A 64 7.69 13.11 0.18
N LYS A 65 7.45 13.94 -0.84
CA LYS A 65 7.81 13.68 -2.22
C LYS A 65 8.42 14.96 -2.80
N ASP A 66 9.62 14.89 -3.36
CA ASP A 66 10.31 16.03 -4.00
C ASP A 66 10.36 17.28 -3.09
N GLY A 67 10.58 17.07 -1.79
CA GLY A 67 10.60 18.14 -0.78
C GLY A 67 9.22 18.68 -0.36
N VAL A 68 8.13 18.19 -0.95
CA VAL A 68 6.76 18.59 -0.64
C VAL A 68 6.12 17.57 0.29
N LEU A 69 5.56 18.06 1.40
CA LEU A 69 4.77 17.24 2.32
C LEU A 69 3.49 16.76 1.64
N GLN A 70 3.30 15.43 1.63
CA GLN A 70 2.13 14.79 1.03
C GLN A 70 1.04 14.53 2.08
N GLN A 71 1.41 13.85 3.18
CA GLN A 71 0.48 13.49 4.25
C GLN A 71 1.24 13.37 5.57
N VAL A 72 0.60 13.76 6.68
CA VAL A 72 1.12 13.53 8.04
C VAL A 72 0.04 12.92 8.91
N ASP A 73 0.16 11.64 9.20
CA ASP A 73 -0.84 10.92 9.99
C ASP A 73 -0.21 9.78 10.81
N THR A 74 -1.02 9.06 11.57
CA THR A 74 -0.63 7.78 12.17
C THR A 74 -0.26 6.78 11.07
N PRO A 75 0.65 5.82 11.34
CA PRO A 75 0.99 4.76 10.39
C PRO A 75 -0.25 4.08 9.79
N ARG A 76 -1.23 3.75 10.65
CA ARG A 76 -2.46 3.11 10.22
C ARG A 76 -3.28 3.97 9.27
N ALA A 77 -3.47 5.26 9.57
CA ALA A 77 -4.22 6.15 8.69
C ALA A 77 -3.52 6.39 7.34
N LEU A 78 -2.18 6.44 7.31
CA LEU A 78 -1.44 6.50 6.04
C LEU A 78 -1.68 5.25 5.17
N TYR A 79 -1.81 4.09 5.80
CA TYR A 79 -2.08 2.83 5.11
C TYR A 79 -3.53 2.74 4.61
N ASP A 80 -4.48 3.05 5.51
CA ASP A 80 -5.92 2.84 5.35
C ASP A 80 -6.61 3.96 4.54
N ASP A 81 -6.15 5.22 4.66
CA ASP A 81 -6.71 6.40 3.98
C ASP A 81 -5.59 7.29 3.36
N PRO A 82 -4.91 6.82 2.31
CA PRO A 82 -3.93 7.62 1.59
C PRO A 82 -4.61 8.77 0.82
N VAL A 83 -4.10 10.00 0.95
CA VAL A 83 -4.69 11.19 0.31
C VAL A 83 -4.42 11.30 -1.20
N ASN A 84 -3.45 10.55 -1.72
CA ASN A 84 -3.11 10.49 -3.13
C ASN A 84 -2.49 9.14 -3.50
N THR A 85 -2.36 8.89 -4.81
CA THR A 85 -1.74 7.68 -5.38
C THR A 85 -0.30 7.47 -4.91
N PHE A 86 0.46 8.54 -4.69
CA PHE A 86 1.84 8.43 -4.22
C PHE A 86 1.89 7.84 -2.83
N VAL A 87 1.12 8.35 -1.86
CA VAL A 87 1.06 7.75 -0.52
C VAL A 87 0.53 6.32 -0.58
N ALA A 88 -0.47 6.06 -1.42
CA ALA A 88 -1.07 4.73 -1.58
C ALA A 88 -0.07 3.68 -2.09
N THR A 89 0.80 4.07 -3.02
CA THR A 89 1.83 3.18 -3.60
C THR A 89 3.14 3.17 -2.81
N PHE A 90 3.41 4.25 -2.06
CA PHE A 90 4.61 4.38 -1.25
C PHE A 90 4.48 3.74 0.12
N ILE A 91 3.29 3.65 0.71
CA ILE A 91 3.11 3.01 2.03
C ILE A 91 2.54 1.62 1.82
N GLY A 92 3.33 0.59 2.14
CA GLY A 92 2.94 -0.82 2.03
C GLY A 92 3.79 -1.57 1.02
N ALA A 93 4.18 -2.80 1.36
CA ALA A 93 4.98 -3.68 0.52
C ALA A 93 4.35 -5.08 0.53
N PRO A 94 3.83 -5.58 -0.60
CA PRO A 94 3.74 -4.93 -1.91
C PRO A 94 2.83 -3.69 -1.95
N ALA A 95 3.06 -2.84 -2.95
CA ALA A 95 2.32 -1.58 -3.11
C ALA A 95 0.84 -1.80 -3.48
N MET A 96 0.01 -0.79 -3.24
CA MET A 96 -1.39 -0.79 -3.72
C MET A 96 -1.44 -0.92 -5.25
N ASN A 97 -2.31 -1.81 -5.74
CA ASN A 97 -2.60 -1.90 -7.17
C ASN A 97 -3.41 -0.68 -7.60
N LEU A 98 -3.01 -0.01 -8.67
CA LEU A 98 -3.74 1.11 -9.24
C LEU A 98 -4.23 0.76 -10.65
N ILE A 99 -5.55 0.79 -10.82
CA ILE A 99 -6.25 0.45 -12.05
C ILE A 99 -6.93 1.70 -12.61
N ASP A 100 -6.54 2.15 -13.79
CA ASP A 100 -7.21 3.22 -14.52
C ASP A 100 -8.47 2.66 -15.18
N ALA A 101 -9.62 3.07 -14.65
CA ALA A 101 -10.91 2.47 -14.94
C ALA A 101 -11.86 3.46 -15.60
N ALA A 102 -12.64 2.98 -16.57
CA ALA A 102 -13.72 3.75 -17.18
C ALA A 102 -14.96 3.72 -16.30
N VAL A 103 -15.61 4.87 -16.18
CA VAL A 103 -16.84 5.07 -15.41
C VAL A 103 -17.98 5.31 -16.39
N ALA A 104 -19.12 4.65 -16.16
CA ALA A 104 -20.36 4.94 -16.87
C ALA A 104 -21.53 4.88 -15.88
N HIS A 105 -22.39 5.89 -15.95
CA HIS A 105 -23.54 6.04 -15.05
C HIS A 105 -23.15 6.03 -13.56
N GLY A 106 -22.02 6.68 -13.22
CA GLY A 106 -21.52 6.77 -11.83
C GLY A 106 -20.97 5.47 -11.25
N VAL A 107 -20.65 4.47 -12.08
CA VAL A 107 -20.11 3.18 -11.66
C VAL A 107 -18.92 2.80 -12.53
N VAL A 108 -17.90 2.18 -11.93
CA VAL A 108 -16.76 1.58 -12.65
C VAL A 108 -17.26 0.40 -13.49
N ARG A 109 -17.05 0.47 -14.81
CA ARG A 109 -17.52 -0.54 -15.79
C ARG A 109 -16.41 -1.25 -16.55
N ALA A 110 -15.23 -0.66 -16.63
CA ALA A 110 -14.06 -1.31 -17.19
C ALA A 110 -12.90 -1.10 -16.19
N PRO A 111 -12.39 -2.14 -15.52
CA PRO A 111 -12.95 -3.49 -15.48
C PRO A 111 -14.36 -3.50 -14.85
N ASP A 112 -15.17 -4.54 -15.08
CA ASP A 112 -16.56 -4.64 -14.59
C ASP A 112 -16.61 -4.96 -13.08
N LEU A 113 -15.97 -4.11 -12.28
CA LEU A 113 -15.90 -4.23 -10.82
C LEU A 113 -17.18 -3.73 -10.15
N ALA A 114 -18.06 -3.03 -10.89
CA ALA A 114 -19.32 -2.48 -10.40
C ALA A 114 -19.17 -1.59 -9.14
N ILE A 115 -18.07 -0.84 -9.04
CA ILE A 115 -17.77 0.04 -7.90
C ILE A 115 -18.43 1.41 -8.11
N PRO A 116 -19.31 1.90 -7.21
CA PRO A 116 -19.87 3.24 -7.30
C PRO A 116 -18.80 4.33 -7.17
N VAL A 117 -18.96 5.40 -7.92
CA VAL A 117 -18.05 6.56 -7.92
C VAL A 117 -18.76 7.76 -7.29
N PRO A 118 -18.11 8.50 -6.37
CA PRO A 118 -18.71 9.67 -5.71
C PRO A 118 -19.13 10.78 -6.67
N ASP A 119 -18.39 10.96 -7.76
CA ASP A 119 -18.70 11.91 -8.83
C ASP A 119 -19.29 11.16 -10.04
N PRO A 120 -20.61 11.25 -10.28
CA PRO A 120 -21.25 10.58 -11.41
C PRO A 120 -20.84 11.12 -12.78
N ALA A 121 -20.27 12.34 -12.83
CA ALA A 121 -19.79 12.97 -14.06
C ALA A 121 -18.34 12.58 -14.40
N ALA A 122 -17.64 11.89 -13.50
CA ALA A 122 -16.31 11.38 -13.79
C ALA A 122 -16.38 10.35 -14.94
N GLU A 123 -15.58 10.54 -15.97
CA GLU A 123 -15.44 9.58 -17.08
C GLU A 123 -14.45 8.46 -16.74
N ARG A 124 -13.45 8.77 -15.91
CA ARG A 124 -12.38 7.85 -15.51
C ARG A 124 -11.90 8.12 -14.09
N VAL A 125 -11.59 7.05 -13.38
CA VAL A 125 -11.02 7.09 -12.02
C VAL A 125 -9.88 6.08 -11.91
N LEU A 126 -9.01 6.29 -10.93
CA LEU A 126 -8.04 5.27 -10.53
C LEU A 126 -8.64 4.47 -9.37
N VAL A 127 -8.79 3.17 -9.55
CA VAL A 127 -9.21 2.22 -8.53
C VAL A 127 -7.97 1.66 -7.86
N GLY A 128 -7.82 1.95 -6.59
CA GLY A 128 -6.77 1.47 -5.71
C GLY A 128 -7.25 0.29 -4.87
N VAL A 129 -6.54 -0.84 -4.94
CA VAL A 129 -6.84 -2.03 -4.16
C VAL A 129 -5.55 -2.62 -3.61
N ARG A 130 -5.48 -2.81 -2.29
CA ARG A 130 -4.31 -3.41 -1.64
C ARG A 130 -4.17 -4.88 -2.02
N PRO A 131 -2.96 -5.45 -2.03
CA PRO A 131 -2.78 -6.88 -2.33
C PRO A 131 -3.63 -7.80 -1.46
N GLU A 132 -3.82 -7.47 -0.18
CA GLU A 132 -4.62 -8.25 0.77
C GLU A 132 -6.13 -8.08 0.64
N SER A 133 -6.60 -7.12 -0.15
CA SER A 133 -8.02 -6.76 -0.33
C SER A 133 -8.63 -7.43 -1.57
N TRP A 134 -8.10 -8.58 -1.98
CA TRP A 134 -8.56 -9.37 -3.11
C TRP A 134 -8.91 -10.79 -2.66
N ASP A 135 -10.04 -11.30 -3.14
CA ASP A 135 -10.40 -12.71 -3.03
C ASP A 135 -10.21 -13.41 -4.38
N VAL A 136 -9.77 -14.66 -4.34
CA VAL A 136 -9.76 -15.55 -5.52
C VAL A 136 -11.18 -16.06 -5.77
N ALA A 137 -11.62 -16.00 -7.02
CA ALA A 137 -12.93 -16.41 -7.46
C ALA A 137 -12.85 -17.26 -8.74
N SER A 138 -13.98 -17.89 -9.09
CA SER A 138 -14.10 -18.59 -10.37
C SER A 138 -14.19 -17.60 -11.53
N ILE A 139 -13.59 -17.94 -12.67
CA ILE A 139 -13.69 -17.14 -13.89
C ILE A 139 -15.17 -16.94 -14.26
N GLY A 140 -15.53 -15.71 -14.62
CA GLY A 140 -16.90 -15.31 -14.93
C GLY A 140 -17.70 -14.82 -13.72
N THR A 141 -17.10 -14.77 -12.52
CA THR A 141 -17.72 -14.13 -11.35
C THR A 141 -17.99 -12.64 -11.66
N PRO A 142 -19.21 -12.13 -11.47
CA PRO A 142 -19.49 -10.70 -11.63
C PRO A 142 -18.64 -9.84 -10.67
N GLY A 143 -18.22 -8.65 -11.07
CA GLY A 143 -17.38 -7.81 -10.20
C GLY A 143 -15.90 -8.25 -10.13
N SER A 144 -15.48 -9.20 -10.98
CA SER A 144 -14.14 -9.79 -10.94
C SER A 144 -13.27 -9.39 -12.12
N LEU A 145 -11.97 -9.55 -11.93
CA LEU A 145 -10.97 -9.40 -12.96
C LEU A 145 -10.32 -10.76 -13.24
N THR A 146 -10.29 -11.18 -14.50
CA THR A 146 -9.53 -12.38 -14.90
C THR A 146 -8.05 -12.04 -15.10
N VAL A 147 -7.19 -12.79 -14.44
CA VAL A 147 -5.73 -12.62 -14.45
C VAL A 147 -5.03 -13.95 -14.76
N HIS A 148 -3.85 -13.85 -15.36
CA HIS A 148 -2.94 -14.96 -15.66
C HIS A 148 -1.76 -14.92 -14.70
N VAL A 149 -1.55 -16.01 -13.95
CA VAL A 149 -0.53 -16.06 -12.90
C VAL A 149 0.86 -16.23 -13.50
N GLU A 150 1.75 -15.28 -13.24
CA GLU A 150 3.14 -15.31 -13.75
C GLU A 150 4.15 -15.74 -12.68
N LEU A 151 3.89 -15.39 -11.42
CA LEU A 151 4.78 -15.67 -10.31
C LEU A 151 3.97 -15.84 -9.02
N VAL A 152 4.41 -16.78 -8.19
CA VAL A 152 3.93 -16.96 -6.83
C VAL A 152 5.14 -16.89 -5.90
N GLU A 153 5.15 -15.92 -5.00
CA GLU A 153 6.16 -15.77 -3.95
C GLU A 153 5.60 -16.30 -2.64
N GLU A 154 6.13 -17.43 -2.17
CA GLU A 154 5.70 -18.05 -0.91
C GLU A 154 6.54 -17.51 0.26
N LEU A 155 5.88 -16.87 1.22
CA LEU A 155 6.51 -16.29 2.43
C LEU A 155 6.16 -17.08 3.70
N GLY A 156 5.82 -18.36 3.53
CA GLY A 156 5.51 -19.29 4.61
C GLY A 156 4.03 -19.38 4.95
N PHE A 157 3.46 -18.37 5.61
CA PHE A 157 2.03 -18.40 6.02
C PHE A 157 1.09 -17.71 5.01
N GLU A 158 1.67 -16.93 4.10
CA GLU A 158 0.99 -16.22 3.03
C GLU A 158 1.82 -16.31 1.74
N SER A 159 1.15 -16.07 0.62
CA SER A 159 1.80 -15.99 -0.69
C SER A 159 1.38 -14.70 -1.39
N PHE A 160 2.31 -14.06 -2.08
CA PHE A 160 2.00 -12.99 -3.02
C PHE A 160 1.99 -13.53 -4.43
N VAL A 161 0.86 -13.36 -5.10
CA VAL A 161 0.65 -13.79 -6.47
C VAL A 161 0.74 -12.57 -7.37
N TYR A 162 1.62 -12.66 -8.38
CA TYR A 162 1.79 -11.63 -9.39
C TYR A 162 1.20 -12.13 -10.70
N ALA A 163 0.20 -11.41 -11.20
CA ALA A 163 -0.58 -11.84 -12.34
C ALA A 163 -0.81 -10.69 -13.34
N THR A 164 -0.84 -11.03 -14.62
CA THR A 164 -1.18 -10.08 -15.69
C THR A 164 -2.66 -10.16 -16.03
N PRO A 165 -3.37 -9.03 -16.23
CA PRO A 165 -4.75 -9.07 -16.67
C PRO A 165 -4.89 -9.73 -18.04
N VAL A 166 -5.89 -10.60 -18.21
CA VAL A 166 -6.14 -11.31 -19.48
C VAL A 166 -6.84 -10.41 -20.51
N ASP A 167 -7.68 -9.48 -20.08
CA ASP A 167 -8.34 -8.49 -20.94
C ASP A 167 -8.29 -7.10 -20.29
N GLN A 168 -7.86 -6.10 -21.06
CA GLN A 168 -7.73 -4.69 -20.66
C GLN A 168 -8.56 -3.76 -21.55
N ARG A 169 -9.62 -4.24 -22.19
CA ARG A 169 -10.50 -3.38 -23.01
C ARG A 169 -11.14 -2.28 -22.16
N GLY A 170 -10.76 -1.03 -22.42
CA GLY A 170 -11.34 0.16 -21.77
C GLY A 170 -10.70 0.56 -20.45
N TRP A 171 -9.66 -0.16 -20.00
CA TRP A 171 -9.00 0.08 -18.71
C TRP A 171 -7.53 -0.35 -18.75
N SER A 172 -6.72 0.06 -17.78
CA SER A 172 -5.33 -0.40 -17.68
C SER A 172 -4.86 -0.47 -16.24
N SER A 173 -3.85 -1.30 -15.97
CA SER A 173 -3.12 -1.26 -14.70
C SER A 173 -1.91 -0.34 -14.84
N ARG A 174 -1.63 0.48 -13.81
CA ARG A 174 -0.42 1.32 -13.79
C ARG A 174 0.86 0.51 -13.63
N ALA A 175 0.78 -0.64 -12.96
CA ALA A 175 1.86 -1.61 -12.88
C ALA A 175 1.65 -2.72 -13.91
N PRO A 176 2.72 -3.33 -14.47
CA PRO A 176 2.59 -4.44 -15.42
C PRO A 176 1.82 -5.63 -14.86
N ARG A 177 1.93 -5.84 -13.55
CA ARG A 177 1.31 -6.96 -12.82
C ARG A 177 0.39 -6.41 -11.74
N ILE A 178 -0.72 -7.11 -11.55
CA ILE A 178 -1.54 -6.99 -10.35
C ILE A 178 -1.01 -7.98 -9.33
N VAL A 179 -0.85 -7.51 -8.10
CA VAL A 179 -0.36 -8.30 -6.98
C VAL A 179 -1.51 -8.51 -6.01
N PHE A 180 -1.76 -9.76 -5.64
CA PHE A 180 -2.73 -10.09 -4.60
C PHE A 180 -2.15 -11.11 -3.64
N ARG A 181 -2.62 -11.07 -2.39
CA ARG A 181 -2.19 -11.94 -1.32
C ARG A 181 -3.17 -13.08 -1.19
N THR A 182 -2.66 -14.30 -1.07
CA THR A 182 -3.46 -15.48 -0.73
C THR A 182 -2.95 -16.10 0.56
N ASP A 183 -3.84 -16.80 1.27
CA ASP A 183 -3.43 -17.62 2.39
C ASP A 183 -2.74 -18.91 1.92
N ARG A 184 -2.08 -19.64 2.82
CA ARG A 184 -1.42 -20.92 2.49
C ARG A 184 -2.37 -22.03 2.01
N ARG A 185 -3.69 -21.89 2.21
CA ARG A 185 -4.69 -22.93 1.91
C ARG A 185 -5.19 -22.80 0.48
N THR A 186 -5.13 -21.60 -0.06
CA THR A 186 -5.48 -21.28 -1.44
C THR A 186 -4.32 -21.66 -2.34
N ALA A 187 -4.43 -22.83 -2.98
CA ALA A 187 -3.43 -23.28 -3.93
C ALA A 187 -3.56 -22.50 -5.25
N VAL A 188 -2.56 -21.69 -5.56
CA VAL A 188 -2.44 -20.98 -6.84
C VAL A 188 -1.17 -21.45 -7.55
N ARG A 189 -1.26 -21.74 -8.85
CA ARG A 189 -0.17 -22.27 -9.68
C ARG A 189 0.23 -21.28 -10.76
N VAL A 190 1.53 -21.15 -10.97
CA VAL A 190 2.08 -20.39 -12.10
C VAL A 190 1.56 -20.97 -13.42
N GLY A 191 1.14 -20.09 -14.33
CA GLY A 191 0.59 -20.42 -15.65
C GLY A 191 -0.92 -20.68 -15.68
N GLU A 192 -1.61 -20.72 -14.54
CA GLU A 192 -3.07 -20.81 -14.54
C GLU A 192 -3.72 -19.43 -14.72
N SER A 193 -4.98 -19.43 -15.14
CA SER A 193 -5.81 -18.22 -15.14
C SER A 193 -6.92 -18.36 -14.11
N LEU A 194 -7.19 -17.29 -13.39
CA LEU A 194 -8.20 -17.23 -12.33
C LEU A 194 -8.86 -15.85 -12.31
N ALA A 195 -9.95 -15.71 -11.57
CA ALA A 195 -10.55 -14.41 -11.31
C ALA A 195 -10.20 -13.90 -9.91
N ILE A 196 -10.07 -12.59 -9.77
CA ILE A 196 -9.92 -11.90 -8.48
C ILE A 196 -11.01 -10.85 -8.30
N VAL A 197 -11.57 -10.77 -7.09
CA VAL A 197 -12.63 -9.82 -6.73
C VAL A 197 -12.12 -8.90 -5.63
N PRO A 198 -12.22 -7.57 -5.78
CA PRO A 198 -11.78 -6.66 -4.72
C PRO A 198 -12.82 -6.60 -3.60
N HIS A 199 -12.35 -6.47 -2.36
CA HIS A 199 -13.22 -6.16 -1.21
C HIS A 199 -13.75 -4.73 -1.37
N SER A 200 -15.05 -4.59 -1.66
CA SER A 200 -15.65 -3.31 -2.04
C SER A 200 -15.46 -2.19 -1.01
N GLN A 201 -15.40 -2.51 0.29
CA GLN A 201 -15.19 -1.54 1.38
C GLN A 201 -13.72 -1.10 1.52
N GLU A 202 -12.79 -1.85 0.95
CA GLU A 202 -11.34 -1.60 1.01
C GLU A 202 -10.82 -0.91 -0.26
N VAL A 203 -11.68 -0.73 -1.26
CA VAL A 203 -11.36 0.04 -2.46
C VAL A 203 -11.12 1.51 -2.12
N ARG A 204 -10.11 2.10 -2.77
CA ARG A 204 -9.80 3.53 -2.75
C ARG A 204 -9.84 4.10 -4.17
N LEU A 205 -10.76 5.00 -4.45
CA LEU A 205 -10.85 5.77 -5.70
C LEU A 205 -9.99 7.04 -5.68
N PHE A 206 -9.30 7.34 -6.77
CA PHE A 206 -8.55 8.58 -6.96
C PHE A 206 -8.95 9.22 -8.28
N ASN A 207 -8.83 10.54 -8.34
CA ASN A 207 -9.03 11.28 -9.57
C ASN A 207 -7.95 10.85 -10.59
N SER A 208 -8.35 10.54 -11.82
CA SER A 208 -7.43 10.07 -12.86
C SER A 208 -6.42 11.11 -13.34
N ARG A 209 -6.72 12.40 -13.15
CA ARG A 209 -5.85 13.53 -13.57
C ARG A 209 -5.03 14.10 -12.43
N THR A 210 -5.67 14.42 -11.30
CA THR A 210 -4.98 15.04 -10.15
C THR A 210 -4.35 14.02 -9.21
N GLU A 211 -4.72 12.73 -9.35
CA GLU A 211 -4.26 11.63 -8.50
C GLU A 211 -4.60 11.77 -7.01
N THR A 212 -5.49 12.69 -6.68
CA THR A 212 -5.99 12.92 -5.32
C THR A 212 -7.14 11.98 -4.99
N ARG A 213 -7.24 11.58 -3.73
CA ARG A 213 -8.29 10.69 -3.22
C ARG A 213 -9.68 11.29 -3.45
N LEU A 214 -10.61 10.50 -3.98
CA LEU A 214 -12.04 10.81 -4.08
C LEU A 214 -12.74 10.26 -2.83
N ARG A 215 -13.43 11.14 -2.10
CA ARG A 215 -14.18 10.81 -0.88
C ARG A 215 -15.68 10.86 -1.15
#